data_AF-A0A0J6VQW6-F1
#
_entry.id   AF-A0A0J6VQW6-F1
#
_cell.length_a   1.000
_cell.length_b   1.000
_cell.length_c   1.000
_cell.angle_alpha   90.00
_cell.angle_beta   90.00
_cell.angle_gamma   90.00
#
_symmetry.space_group_name_H-M   'P 1'
#
loop_
_entity.id
_entity.type
_entity.pdbx_description
1 polymer ?
#
loop_
_entity_poly.entity_id
_entity_poly.type
_entity_poly.pdbx_seq_one_letter_code
_entity_poly.pdbx_strand_id
1 'polypeptide(L)'
;MTVYESVTSDSTTAPAEPQPLSLSAEFFLAQEPFADGTAPQAVRLAGRGPTRLALGYPAASINAVLTLDMAGRIIHETLTDPSHLITRRIIYLDHG
;
A
#
# COMPACT_ATOMS: atom_id res chain seq x y z
N MET A 1 14.25 -3.39 -3.39
CA MET A 1 12.84 -3.78 -3.55
C MET A 1 12.29 -3.03 -4.76
N THR A 2 11.37 -3.63 -5.51
CA THR A 2 10.72 -2.96 -6.64
C THR A 2 9.26 -2.73 -6.33
N VAL A 3 8.80 -1.50 -6.44
CA VAL A 3 7.41 -1.10 -6.27
C VAL A 3 6.83 -0.81 -7.65
N TYR A 4 5.75 -1.48 -8.02
CA TYR A 4 4.98 -1.16 -9.22
C TYR A 4 3.78 -0.34 -8.78
N GLU A 5 3.74 0.93 -9.17
CA GLU A 5 2.73 1.90 -8.74
C GLU A 5 1.83 2.33 -9.91
N SER A 6 0.52 2.38 -9.66
CA SER A 6 -0.45 3.02 -10.54
C SER A 6 -1.27 4.03 -9.73
N VAL A 7 -1.41 5.24 -10.26
CA VAL A 7 -2.14 6.35 -9.64
C VAL A 7 -3.25 6.81 -10.57
N THR A 8 -4.46 6.99 -10.05
CA THR A 8 -5.56 7.61 -10.78
C THR A 8 -6.33 8.59 -9.91
N SER A 9 -6.73 9.73 -10.49
CA SER A 9 -7.71 10.66 -9.90
C SER A 9 -9.13 10.38 -10.38
N ASP A 10 -9.30 9.46 -11.33
CA ASP A 10 -10.60 9.05 -11.87
C ASP A 10 -10.71 7.52 -11.79
N SER A 11 -11.44 7.06 -10.78
CA SER A 11 -11.69 5.63 -10.58
C SER A 11 -12.74 5.05 -11.53
N THR A 12 -13.33 5.85 -12.42
CA THR A 12 -14.30 5.39 -13.41
C THR A 12 -13.64 4.93 -14.71
N THR A 13 -12.37 5.23 -14.90
CA THR A 13 -11.56 4.78 -16.04
C THR A 13 -10.63 3.62 -15.65
N ALA A 14 -10.16 2.87 -16.65
CA ALA A 14 -9.22 1.78 -16.39
C ALA A 14 -7.92 2.34 -15.78
N PRO A 15 -7.34 1.69 -14.75
CA PRO A 15 -6.08 2.13 -14.15
C PRO A 15 -4.96 2.19 -15.18
N ALA A 16 -4.09 3.19 -15.06
CA ALA A 16 -2.88 3.28 -15.87
C ALA A 16 -1.95 2.08 -15.64
N GLU A 17 -1.12 1.76 -16.63
CA GLU A 17 -0.12 0.69 -16.49
C GLU A 17 0.86 1.01 -15.35
N PRO A 18 1.06 0.10 -14.38
CA PRO A 18 1.92 0.36 -13.23
C PRO A 18 3.37 0.66 -13.62
N GLN A 19 3.91 1.76 -13.09
CA GLN A 19 5.29 2.17 -13.30
C GLN A 19 6.21 1.54 -12.25
N PRO A 20 7.37 0.97 -12.64
CA PRO A 20 8.32 0.41 -11.69
C PRO A 20 9.15 1.53 -11.03
N LEU A 21 9.25 1.46 -9.71
CA LEU A 21 10.07 2.32 -8.86
C LEU A 21 11.04 1.43 -8.07
N SER A 22 12.34 1.69 -8.22
CA SER A 22 13.36 1.00 -7.44
C SER A 22 13.60 1.78 -6.15
N LEU A 23 13.12 1.26 -5.02
CA LEU A 23 13.17 1.92 -3.72
C LEU A 23 13.75 0.97 -2.66
N SER A 24 14.39 1.54 -1.64
CA SER A 24 14.69 0.79 -0.42
C SER A 24 13.40 0.63 0.41
N ALA A 25 13.32 -0.42 1.22
CA ALA A 25 12.15 -0.65 2.06
C ALA A 25 12.01 0.44 3.13
N GLU A 26 13.14 0.90 3.67
CA GLU A 26 13.21 1.98 4.65
C GLU A 26 12.72 3.29 4.06
N PHE A 27 13.12 3.61 2.83
CA PHE A 27 12.66 4.81 2.15
C PHE A 27 11.15 4.79 1.92
N PHE A 28 10.60 3.64 1.49
CA PHE A 28 9.17 3.45 1.29
C PHE A 28 8.37 3.67 2.59
N LEU A 29 8.82 3.06 3.69
CA LEU A 29 8.16 3.20 5.00
C LEU A 29 8.33 4.60 5.62
N ALA A 30 9.36 5.34 5.22
CA ALA A 30 9.54 6.74 5.63
C ALA A 30 8.62 7.73 4.90
N GLN A 31 7.84 7.28 3.91
CA GLN A 31 6.86 8.12 3.23
C GLN A 31 5.51 8.09 3.94
N GLU A 32 4.69 9.12 3.72
CA GLU A 32 3.29 9.05 4.10
C GLU A 32 2.59 7.88 3.39
N PRO A 33 1.65 7.20 4.08
CA PRO A 33 1.14 7.49 5.42
C PRO A 33 1.90 6.75 6.53
N PHE A 34 2.99 6.07 6.21
CA PHE A 34 3.70 5.16 7.11
C PHE A 34 4.76 5.84 7.99
N ALA A 35 5.17 7.06 7.63
CA ALA A 35 6.24 7.81 8.30
C ALA A 35 6.07 7.93 9.83
N ASP A 36 4.83 8.06 10.30
CA ASP A 36 4.50 8.14 11.74
C ASP A 36 4.69 6.80 12.48
N GLY A 37 4.94 5.71 11.76
CA GLY A 37 5.22 4.38 12.29
C GLY A 37 4.01 3.65 12.89
N THR A 38 2.87 4.32 13.08
CA THR A 38 1.64 3.70 13.60
C THR A 38 0.41 4.33 12.96
N ALA A 39 -0.46 3.49 12.39
CA ALA A 39 -1.78 3.93 11.95
C ALA A 39 -2.71 4.14 13.17
N PRO A 40 -3.39 5.29 13.31
CA PRO A 40 -4.34 5.53 14.40
C PRO A 40 -5.47 4.50 14.45
N GLN A 41 -5.83 3.94 13.30
CA GLN A 41 -6.82 2.87 13.17
C GLN A 41 -6.22 1.74 12.35
N ALA A 42 -6.30 0.51 12.86
CA ALA A 42 -5.85 -0.68 12.16
C ALA A 42 -6.80 -1.85 12.45
N VAL A 43 -7.33 -2.47 11.39
CA VAL A 43 -8.26 -3.60 11.50
C VAL A 43 -7.80 -4.71 10.56
N ARG A 44 -7.73 -5.94 11.07
CA ARG A 44 -7.55 -7.12 10.21
C ARG A 44 -8.86 -7.47 9.53
N LEU A 45 -8.86 -7.50 8.21
CA LEU A 45 -10.04 -7.88 7.43
C LEU A 45 -10.23 -9.40 7.49
N ALA A 46 -11.48 -9.83 7.67
CA ALA A 46 -11.84 -11.25 7.66
C ALA A 46 -11.70 -11.84 6.24
N GLY A 47 -11.27 -13.10 6.14
CA GLY A 47 -11.14 -13.81 4.87
C GLY A 47 -10.25 -15.05 4.97
N ARG A 48 -10.33 -15.92 3.96
CA ARG A 48 -9.36 -17.01 3.76
C ARG A 48 -8.25 -16.51 2.82
N GLY A 49 -7.00 -16.85 3.10
CA GLY A 49 -5.85 -16.46 2.29
C GLY A 49 -4.90 -15.49 3.00
N PRO A 50 -4.12 -14.69 2.23
CA PRO A 50 -3.15 -13.74 2.77
C PRO A 50 -3.76 -12.77 3.77
N THR A 51 -2.97 -12.35 4.77
CA THR A 51 -3.44 -11.39 5.79
C THR A 51 -3.73 -10.05 5.13
N ARG A 52 -4.93 -9.52 5.38
CA ARG A 52 -5.33 -8.19 4.91
C ARG A 52 -5.55 -7.25 6.09
N LEU A 53 -4.99 -6.05 6.01
CA LEU A 53 -5.15 -5.00 7.01
C LEU A 53 -5.80 -3.77 6.34
N ALA A 54 -6.80 -3.19 7.00
CA ALA A 54 -7.29 -1.86 6.69
C ALA A 54 -6.73 -0.88 7.72
N LEU A 55 -6.10 0.19 7.23
CA LEU A 55 -5.48 1.25 8.02
C LEU A 55 -6.22 2.55 7.74
N GLY A 56 -6.51 3.31 8.80
CA GLY A 56 -7.12 4.63 8.71
C GLY A 56 -6.21 5.69 9.31
N TYR A 57 -6.02 6.78 8.57
CA TYR A 57 -5.29 7.98 8.96
C TYR A 57 -6.20 9.21 8.87
N PRO A 58 -7.13 9.41 9.84
CA PRO A 58 -8.17 10.43 9.71
C PRO A 58 -7.62 11.86 9.60
N ALA A 59 -6.52 12.17 10.29
CA ALA A 59 -5.89 13.50 10.23
C ALA A 59 -5.37 13.86 8.82
N ALA A 60 -4.97 12.85 8.03
CA ALA A 60 -4.51 13.01 6.66
C ALA A 60 -5.61 12.75 5.62
N SER A 61 -6.81 12.33 6.04
CA SER A 61 -7.89 11.86 5.15
C SER A 61 -7.45 10.70 4.23
N ILE A 62 -6.53 9.85 4.72
CA ILE A 62 -6.00 8.70 3.98
C ILE A 62 -6.53 7.40 4.57
N ASN A 63 -6.86 6.44 3.71
CA ASN A 63 -7.07 5.05 4.09
C ASN A 63 -6.17 4.15 3.24
N ALA A 64 -5.67 3.06 3.82
CA ALA A 64 -4.88 2.08 3.09
C ALA A 64 -5.37 0.65 3.38
N VAL A 65 -5.46 -0.17 2.34
CA VAL A 65 -5.67 -1.62 2.48
C VAL A 65 -4.40 -2.33 2.05
N LEU A 66 -3.82 -3.07 2.97
CA LEU A 66 -2.60 -3.84 2.77
C LEU A 66 -2.94 -5.32 2.64
N THR A 67 -2.24 -6.00 1.75
CA THR A 67 -2.14 -7.47 1.73
C THR A 67 -0.72 -7.84 2.08
N LEU A 68 -0.57 -8.70 3.08
CA LEU A 68 0.72 -9.14 3.59
C LEU A 68 1.02 -10.58 3.17
N ASP A 69 2.30 -10.87 2.95
CA ASP A 69 2.79 -12.24 2.82
C ASP A 69 2.89 -12.95 4.18
N MET A 70 3.38 -14.19 4.18
CA MET A 70 3.54 -14.98 5.40
C MET A 70 4.60 -14.42 6.37
N ALA A 71 5.53 -13.60 5.88
CA ALA A 71 6.52 -12.91 6.70
C ALA A 71 6.00 -11.56 7.24
N GLY A 72 4.74 -11.20 6.94
CA GLY A 72 4.15 -9.92 7.35
C GLY A 72 4.57 -8.74 6.48
N ARG A 73 5.21 -8.98 5.34
CA ARG A 73 5.65 -7.91 4.41
C ARG A 73 4.52 -7.51 3.48
N ILE A 74 4.41 -6.23 3.16
CA ILE A 74 3.39 -5.71 2.25
C ILE A 74 3.70 -6.18 0.83
N ILE A 75 2.78 -6.91 0.20
CA ILE A 75 2.91 -7.36 -1.21
C ILE A 75 1.93 -6.63 -2.14
N HIS A 76 0.81 -6.15 -1.60
CA HIS A 76 -0.11 -5.27 -2.30
C HIS A 76 -0.62 -4.19 -1.36
N GLU A 77 -0.78 -2.98 -1.90
CA GLU A 77 -1.40 -1.84 -1.23
C GLU A 77 -2.44 -1.20 -2.15
N THR A 78 -3.54 -0.76 -1.56
CA THR A 78 -4.43 0.23 -2.15
C THR A 78 -4.58 1.37 -1.16
N LEU A 79 -4.12 2.55 -1.54
CA LEU A 79 -4.22 3.77 -0.76
C LEU A 79 -5.21 4.72 -1.42
N THR A 80 -6.09 5.30 -0.63
CA THR A 80 -7.04 6.30 -1.08
C THR A 80 -6.89 7.56 -0.25
N ASP A 81 -6.63 8.67 -0.93
CA ASP A 81 -6.72 10.02 -0.39
C ASP A 81 -7.93 10.74 -1.03
N PRO A 82 -8.24 12.00 -0.68
CA PRO A 82 -9.40 12.71 -1.23
C PRO A 82 -9.39 12.91 -2.76
N SER A 83 -8.24 12.82 -3.42
CA SER A 83 -8.03 13.14 -4.83
C SER A 83 -7.48 11.98 -5.66
N HIS A 84 -6.93 10.95 -5.01
CA HIS A 84 -6.21 9.87 -5.68
C HIS A 84 -6.54 8.50 -5.10
N LEU A 85 -6.63 7.54 -6.01
CA LEU A 85 -6.50 6.12 -5.75
C LEU A 85 -5.12 5.67 -6.23
N ILE A 86 -4.31 5.19 -5.30
CA ILE A 86 -2.98 4.64 -5.55
C ILE A 86 -3.03 3.15 -5.31
N THR A 87 -2.54 2.36 -6.27
CA THR A 87 -2.36 0.92 -6.13
C THR A 87 -0.90 0.57 -6.29
N ARG A 88 -0.37 -0.24 -5.37
CA ARG A 88 1.03 -0.66 -5.40
C ARG A 88 1.14 -2.16 -5.28
N ARG A 89 2.06 -2.74 -6.07
CA ARG A 89 2.52 -4.11 -5.92
C ARG A 89 4.01 -4.09 -5.60
N ILE A 90 4.40 -4.80 -4.55
CA ILE A 90 5.76 -4.75 -4.04
C ILE A 90 6.44 -6.10 -4.22
N ILE A 91 7.63 -6.09 -4.83
CA ILE A 91 8.47 -7.27 -5.04
C ILE A 91 9.77 -7.09 -4.26
N TYR A 92 10.02 -8.01 -3.32
CA TYR A 92 11.27 -8.07 -2.55
C TYR A 92 12.30 -8.90 -3.34
N LEU A 93 13.55 -8.43 -3.40
CA LEU A 93 14.60 -9.13 -4.18
C LEU A 93 15.28 -10.24 -3.38
N ASP A 94 15.03 -10.26 -2.07
CA ASP A 94 15.52 -11.21 -1.09
C ASP A 94 14.83 -12.60 -1.26
N HIS A 95 14.07 -12.77 -2.34
CA HIS A 95 13.59 -14.05 -2.83
C HIS A 95 14.70 -14.77 -3.61
N GLY A 96 15.60 -15.41 -2.84
CA GLY A 96 16.19 -16.71 -3.15
C GLY A 96 15.57 -17.77 -2.23
#